data_AF-A0A4R6LJ33-F1
#
_entry.id   AF-A0A4R6LJ33-F1
#
_cell.length_a   1.000
_cell.length_b   1.000
_cell.length_c   1.000
_cell.angle_alpha   90.00
_cell.angle_beta   90.00
_cell.angle_gamma   90.00
#
_symmetry.space_group_name_H-M   'P 1'
#
loop_
_entity.id
_entity.type
_entity.pdbx_description
1 polymer ?
#
loop_
_entity_poly.entity_id
_entity_poly.type
_entity_poly.pdbx_seq_one_letter_code
_entity_poly.pdbx_strand_id
1 'polypeptide(L)'
;MSDKKLSDYDISLRGQLTVNLPVIFIILVIGFGLIMFFDLHFKIAMIIGVILGWIYWSFSVKNWIEWAVSNNVEEDRLLKIGKRGLLIWSKNTIETVTKNNKVPFI
;
A
#
# COMPACT_ATOMS: atom_id res chain seq x y z
N MET A 1 -8.21 -4.41 -29.83
CA MET A 1 -8.48 -4.57 -28.37
C MET A 1 -9.03 -3.24 -27.88
N SER A 2 -10.23 -3.21 -27.31
CA SER A 2 -10.87 -1.96 -26.85
C SER A 2 -10.07 -1.41 -25.66
N ASP A 3 -9.46 -0.24 -25.83
CA ASP A 3 -8.86 0.59 -24.77
C ASP A 3 -9.95 1.02 -23.76
N LYS A 4 -10.38 0.09 -22.90
CA LYS A 4 -11.19 0.45 -21.74
C LYS A 4 -10.28 1.17 -20.76
N LYS A 5 -10.31 2.51 -20.75
CA LYS A 5 -9.73 3.32 -19.69
C LYS A 5 -10.22 2.78 -18.34
N LEU A 6 -9.29 2.35 -17.48
CA LEU A 6 -9.60 1.89 -16.13
C LEU A 6 -10.39 2.96 -15.39
N SER A 7 -11.40 2.56 -14.63
CA SER A 7 -12.16 3.49 -13.77
C SER A 7 -11.32 3.89 -12.54
N ASP A 8 -11.56 5.09 -12.02
CA ASP A 8 -10.98 5.52 -10.72
C ASP A 8 -11.32 4.52 -9.61
N TYR A 9 -12.51 3.92 -9.69
CA TYR A 9 -12.97 2.91 -8.75
C TYR A 9 -12.12 1.64 -8.82
N ASP A 10 -11.83 1.13 -10.02
CA ASP A 10 -11.06 -0.10 -10.20
C ASP A 10 -9.62 0.07 -9.69
N ILE A 11 -9.03 1.23 -9.97
CA ILE A 11 -7.67 1.58 -9.52
C ILE A 11 -7.63 1.64 -7.98
N SER A 12 -8.62 2.31 -7.38
CA SER A 12 -8.76 2.43 -5.92
C SER A 12 -8.99 1.08 -5.27
N LEU A 13 -9.96 0.30 -5.77
CA LEU A 13 -10.33 -1.01 -5.25
C LEU A 13 -9.14 -1.96 -5.28
N ARG A 14 -8.41 -2.01 -6.40
CA ARG A 14 -7.21 -2.84 -6.50
C ARG A 14 -6.18 -2.43 -5.47
N GLY A 15 -5.94 -1.12 -5.29
CA GLY A 15 -5.05 -0.61 -4.25
C GLY A 15 -5.48 -1.02 -2.84
N GLN A 16 -6.77 -0.91 -2.51
CA GLN A 16 -7.29 -1.36 -1.21
C GLN A 16 -7.05 -2.86 -0.97
N LEU A 17 -7.31 -3.68 -1.98
CA LEU A 17 -7.18 -5.13 -1.88
C LEU A 17 -5.73 -5.62 -1.86
N THR A 18 -4.81 -4.94 -2.55
CA THR A 18 -3.41 -5.37 -2.64
C THR A 18 -2.51 -4.73 -1.58
N VAL A 19 -2.90 -3.55 -1.07
CA VAL A 19 -2.10 -2.79 -0.10
C VAL A 19 -2.78 -2.79 1.27
N ASN A 20 -3.89 -2.06 1.43
CA ASN A 20 -4.43 -1.77 2.76
C ASN A 20 -4.97 -3.03 3.47
N LEU A 21 -5.72 -3.88 2.77
CA LEU A 21 -6.30 -5.07 3.37
C LEU A 21 -5.22 -6.03 3.88
N PRO A 22 -4.17 -6.39 3.11
CA PRO A 22 -3.04 -7.16 3.62
C PRO A 22 -2.28 -6.47 4.76
N VAL A 23 -2.07 -5.15 4.70
CA VAL A 23 -1.37 -4.40 5.77
C VAL A 23 -2.14 -4.51 7.08
N ILE A 24 -3.46 -4.26 7.05
CA ILE A 24 -4.32 -4.39 8.24
C ILE A 24 -4.29 -5.83 8.73
N PHE A 25 -4.36 -6.81 7.83
CA PHE A 25 -4.28 -8.22 8.19
C PHE A 25 -2.97 -8.57 8.90
N ILE A 26 -1.82 -8.12 8.38
CA ILE A 26 -0.50 -8.30 9.00
C ILE A 26 -0.49 -7.67 10.41
N ILE A 27 -0.96 -6.44 10.54
CA ILE A 27 -0.97 -5.74 11.83
C ILE A 27 -1.79 -6.51 12.87
N LEU A 28 -3.00 -6.96 12.50
CA LEU A 28 -3.88 -7.69 13.41
C LEU A 28 -3.33 -9.08 13.74
N VAL A 29 -2.91 -9.85 12.73
CA VAL A 29 -2.42 -11.22 12.94
C VAL A 29 -1.14 -11.23 13.77
N ILE A 30 -0.19 -10.33 13.48
CA ILE A 30 1.06 -10.24 14.25
C ILE A 30 0.77 -9.66 15.64
N GLY A 31 0.00 -8.57 15.73
CA GLY A 31 -0.32 -7.93 17.00
C GLY A 31 -1.02 -8.89 17.96
N PHE A 32 -2.11 -9.51 17.54
CA PHE A 32 -2.84 -10.48 18.36
C PHE A 32 -2.08 -11.81 18.53
N GLY A 33 -1.35 -12.27 17.52
CA GLY A 33 -0.54 -13.48 17.62
C GLY A 33 0.56 -13.35 18.69
N LEU A 34 1.27 -12.23 18.72
CA LEU A 34 2.29 -11.97 19.75
C LEU A 34 1.71 -11.92 21.17
N ILE A 35 0.50 -11.37 21.32
CA ILE A 35 -0.19 -11.35 22.62
C ILE A 35 -0.59 -12.77 23.04
N MET A 36 -1.24 -13.53 22.14
CA MET A 36 -1.79 -14.86 22.47
C MET A 36 -0.71 -15.92 22.72
N PHE A 37 0.40 -15.88 21.98
CA PHE A 37 1.40 -16.94 22.01
C PHE A 37 2.67 -16.59 22.79
N PHE A 38 2.96 -15.30 23.03
CA PHE A 38 4.20 -14.85 23.66
C PHE A 38 3.97 -13.94 24.88
N ASP A 39 2.72 -13.73 25.31
CA ASP A 39 2.33 -12.87 26.45
C ASP A 39 2.94 -11.46 26.40
N LEU A 40 3.15 -10.95 25.19
CA LEU A 40 3.77 -9.65 24.99
C LEU A 40 2.76 -8.54 25.31
N HIS A 41 3.22 -7.47 25.97
CA HIS A 41 2.39 -6.30 26.23
C HIS A 41 1.74 -5.77 24.94
N PHE A 42 0.42 -5.56 24.98
CA PHE A 42 -0.40 -5.11 23.85
C PHE A 42 0.25 -3.98 23.03
N LYS A 43 0.76 -2.94 23.70
CA LYS A 43 1.39 -1.80 23.03
C LYS A 43 2.61 -2.21 22.20
N ILE A 44 3.46 -3.07 22.74
CA ILE A 44 4.68 -3.54 22.06
C ILE A 44 4.32 -4.44 20.89
N ALA A 45 3.38 -5.38 21.10
CA ALA A 45 2.89 -6.27 20.06
C ALA A 45 2.29 -5.51 18.86
N MET A 46 1.47 -4.49 19.14
CA MET A 46 0.88 -3.64 18.10
C MET A 46 1.94 -2.83 17.36
N ILE A 47 2.97 -2.29 18.05
CA ILE A 47 4.08 -1.59 17.40
C ILE A 47 4.81 -2.52 16.42
N ILE A 48 5.11 -3.76 16.83
CA ILE A 48 5.75 -4.74 15.95
C ILE A 48 4.86 -5.04 14.74
N GLY A 49 3.55 -5.24 14.95
CA GLY A 49 2.58 -5.42 13.87
C GLY A 49 2.58 -4.26 12.89
N VAL A 50 2.59 -3.01 13.38
CA VAL A 50 2.67 -1.80 12.54
C VAL A 50 3.97 -1.75 11.75
N ILE A 51 5.12 -2.05 12.36
CA ILE A 51 6.42 -2.05 11.67
C ILE A 51 6.41 -3.06 10.51
N LEU A 52 5.96 -4.29 10.76
CA LEU A 52 5.90 -5.32 9.72
C LEU A 52 4.87 -4.98 8.63
N GLY A 53 3.71 -4.45 9.03
CA GLY A 53 2.71 -3.94 8.10
C GLY A 53 3.26 -2.82 7.21
N TRP A 54 4.06 -1.92 7.77
CA TRP A 54 4.70 -0.83 7.03
C TRP A 54 5.74 -1.32 6.02
N ILE A 55 6.55 -2.30 6.40
CA ILE A 55 7.49 -2.94 5.48
C ILE A 55 6.74 -3.55 4.30
N TYR A 56 5.63 -4.27 4.55
CA TYR A 56 4.80 -4.81 3.49
C TYR A 56 4.15 -3.72 2.62
N TRP A 57 3.65 -2.66 3.23
CA TRP A 57 3.08 -1.50 2.53
C TRP A 57 4.07 -0.94 1.50
N SER A 58 5.33 -0.75 1.88
CA SER A 58 6.38 -0.24 0.99
C SER A 58 6.51 -1.05 -0.31
N PHE A 59 6.55 -2.38 -0.22
CA PHE A 59 6.62 -3.25 -1.40
C PHE A 59 5.31 -3.29 -2.21
N SER A 60 4.17 -3.41 -1.52
CA SER A 60 2.87 -3.56 -2.18
C SER A 60 2.42 -2.27 -2.87
N VAL A 61 2.72 -1.10 -2.30
CA VAL A 61 2.48 0.20 -2.94
C VAL A 61 3.32 0.35 -4.21
N LYS A 62 4.59 -0.06 -4.19
CA LYS A 62 5.42 -0.06 -5.40
C LYS A 62 4.75 -0.85 -6.52
N ASN A 63 4.36 -2.08 -6.24
CA ASN A 63 3.70 -2.96 -7.22
C ASN A 63 2.38 -2.38 -7.74
N TRP A 64 1.60 -1.73 -6.86
CA TRP A 64 0.35 -1.07 -7.25
C TRP A 64 0.60 0.14 -8.17
N ILE A 65 1.62 0.95 -7.90
CA ILE A 65 2.02 2.08 -8.74
C ILE A 65 2.51 1.60 -10.11
N GLU A 66 3.42 0.63 -10.14
CA GLU A 66 3.94 0.05 -11.39
C GLU A 66 2.82 -0.54 -12.25
N TRP A 67 1.87 -1.22 -11.62
CA TRP A 67 0.68 -1.70 -12.32
C TRP A 67 -0.18 -0.56 -12.87
N ALA A 68 -0.45 0.48 -12.08
CA ALA A 68 -1.29 1.59 -12.55
C ALA A 68 -0.64 2.31 -13.74
N VAL A 69 0.67 2.57 -13.67
CA VAL A 69 1.43 3.24 -14.74
C VAL A 69 1.50 2.37 -16.00
N SER A 70 1.73 1.05 -15.86
CA SER A 70 1.71 0.12 -17.01
C SER A 70 0.33 -0.02 -17.65
N ASN A 71 -0.75 0.38 -16.97
CA ASN A 71 -2.10 0.47 -17.52
C ASN A 71 -2.47 1.90 -17.96
N ASN A 72 -1.47 2.73 -18.30
CA ASN A 72 -1.64 4.09 -18.81
C ASN A 72 -2.41 5.02 -17.85
N VAL A 73 -2.29 4.82 -16.54
CA VAL A 73 -2.83 5.76 -15.55
C VAL A 73 -1.83 6.90 -15.33
N GLU A 74 -2.26 8.14 -15.62
CA GLU A 74 -1.46 9.35 -15.38
C GLU A 74 -1.10 9.52 -13.90
N GLU A 75 0.13 9.97 -13.61
CA GLU A 75 0.66 10.11 -12.24
C GLU A 75 -0.19 11.04 -11.37
N ASP A 76 -0.70 12.15 -11.92
CA ASP A 76 -1.50 13.12 -11.17
C ASP A 76 -2.89 12.55 -10.81
N ARG A 77 -3.47 11.74 -11.72
CA ARG A 77 -4.70 10.99 -11.46
C ARG A 77 -4.46 9.92 -10.40
N LEU A 78 -3.35 9.18 -10.50
CA LEU A 78 -2.95 8.17 -9.53
C LEU A 78 -2.73 8.77 -8.14
N LEU A 79 -2.11 9.96 -8.05
CA LEU A 79 -1.92 10.69 -6.80
C LEU A 79 -3.26 11.03 -6.13
N LYS A 80 -4.23 11.52 -6.92
CA LYS A 80 -5.56 11.87 -6.42
C LYS A 80 -6.31 10.66 -5.88
N ILE A 81 -6.26 9.54 -6.60
CA ILE A 81 -6.88 8.27 -6.18
C ILE A 81 -6.19 7.73 -4.95
N GLY A 82 -4.85 7.67 -4.98
CA GLY A 82 -4.03 7.14 -3.90
C GLY A 82 -4.15 7.92 -2.59
N LYS A 83 -4.23 9.26 -2.64
CA LYS A 83 -4.49 10.10 -1.46
C LYS A 83 -5.87 9.83 -0.85
N ARG A 84 -6.91 9.75 -1.69
CA ARG A 84 -8.29 9.46 -1.23
C ARG A 84 -8.41 8.08 -0.61
N GLY A 85 -7.69 7.11 -1.16
CA GLY A 85 -7.64 5.73 -0.65
C GLY A 85 -6.65 5.52 0.50
N LEU A 86 -5.97 6.55 0.98
CA LEU A 86 -4.91 6.44 2.01
C LEU A 86 -3.79 5.46 1.62
N LEU A 87 -3.54 5.30 0.32
CA LEU A 87 -2.51 4.41 -0.22
C LEU A 87 -1.15 5.12 -0.28
N ILE A 88 -1.16 6.41 -0.65
CA ILE A 88 0.03 7.26 -0.80
C ILE A 88 -0.28 8.70 -0.38
N TRP A 89 0.76 9.44 -0.01
CA TRP A 89 0.62 10.79 0.57
C TRP A 89 1.26 11.90 -0.27
N SER A 90 2.18 11.55 -1.18
CA SER A 90 2.96 12.53 -1.92
C SER A 90 3.22 12.08 -3.36
N LYS A 91 3.46 13.07 -4.23
CA LYS A 91 3.94 12.81 -5.60
C LYS A 91 5.33 12.15 -5.57
N ASN A 92 6.16 12.49 -4.59
CA ASN A 92 7.47 11.89 -4.39
C ASN A 92 7.41 10.35 -4.28
N THR A 93 6.36 9.80 -3.67
CA THR A 93 6.13 8.35 -3.60
C THR A 93 6.00 7.72 -4.99
N ILE A 94 5.23 8.37 -5.87
CA ILE A 94 5.06 7.92 -7.26
C ILE A 94 6.37 8.07 -8.01
N GLU A 95 7.03 9.22 -7.92
CA GLU A 95 8.30 9.48 -8.62
C GLU A 95 9.44 8.57 -8.17
N THR A 96 9.47 8.19 -6.89
CA THR A 96 10.44 7.20 -6.36
C THR A 96 10.30 5.85 -7.06
N VAL A 97 9.07 5.48 -7.40
CA VAL A 97 8.79 4.23 -8.11
C VAL A 97 9.02 4.40 -9.61
N THR A 98 8.46 5.45 -10.23
CA THR A 98 8.49 5.62 -11.69
C THR A 98 9.84 6.08 -12.24
N LYS A 99 10.53 6.98 -11.54
CA LYS A 99 11.82 7.53 -11.99
C LYS A 99 13.02 6.78 -11.41
N ASN A 100 12.94 6.40 -10.13
CA ASN A 100 14.07 5.79 -9.42
C ASN A 100 13.99 4.27 -9.33
N ASN A 101 12.85 3.65 -9.68
CA ASN A 101 12.58 2.21 -9.53
C ASN A 101 12.86 1.68 -8.10
N LYS A 102 12.70 2.55 -7.10
CA LYS A 102 12.96 2.23 -5.69
C LYS A 102 11.66 1.94 -4.95
N VAL A 103 11.79 1.15 -3.89
CA VAL A 103 10.70 0.96 -2.94
C VAL A 103 10.49 2.28 -2.19
N PRO A 104 9.28 2.84 -2.17
CA PRO A 104 9.02 4.06 -1.41
C PRO A 104 9.06 3.75 0.08
N PHE A 105 9.82 4.55 0.80
CA PHE A 105 9.82 4.61 2.26
C PHE A 105 9.57 6.07 2.64
N ILE A 106 8.59 6.29 3.51
CA ILE A 106 8.26 7.63 4.02
C ILE A 106 9.15 7.91 5.23
#